data_AF-A0A7X8X9L9-F1
#
_entry.id   AF-A0A7X8X9L9-F1
#
_cell.length_a   1.000
_cell.length_b   1.000
_cell.length_c   1.000
_cell.angle_alpha   90.00
_cell.angle_beta   90.00
_cell.angle_gamma   90.00
#
_symmetry.space_group_name_H-M   'P 1'
#
loop_
_entity.id
_entity.type
_entity.pdbx_description
1 polymer ?
#
loop_
_entity_poly.entity_id
_entity_poly.type
_entity_poly.pdbx_seq_one_letter_code
_entity_poly.pdbx_strand_id
1 'polypeptide(L)'
;MAVIHGSEKLLRHAAKLAKEWGLSSAFTSENDSAIAGIKLIIGDDPEGEGYELICNSNGIVIQAEGERAGFYALQTLRGLFRDGAFRAATIKDKPAFKLRIVHAMADADTYEHLQQFISKVLAPLKINTILLECPYVKWNATEGMWDSRGMEKADLIKLLQV
;
A
#
# COMPACT_ATOMS: atom_id res chain seq x y z
N MET A 1 -21.58 -2.30 -16.57
CA MET A 1 -21.07 -1.22 -15.71
C MET A 1 -20.80 -1.85 -14.38
N ALA A 2 -19.56 -2.06 -14.02
CA ALA A 2 -19.32 -2.72 -12.76
C ALA A 2 -18.37 -1.97 -11.87
N VAL A 3 -18.51 -2.34 -10.62
CA VAL A 3 -18.14 -1.52 -9.52
C VAL A 3 -16.95 -2.21 -8.92
N ILE A 4 -15.77 -1.70 -9.22
CA ILE A 4 -14.66 -1.90 -8.32
C ILE A 4 -15.08 -1.18 -7.04
N HIS A 5 -15.54 -1.93 -6.04
CA HIS A 5 -15.83 -1.36 -4.73
C HIS A 5 -14.47 -1.11 -4.07
N GLY A 6 -14.14 0.14 -3.81
CA GLY A 6 -12.89 0.53 -3.18
C GLY A 6 -12.65 2.02 -3.38
N SER A 7 -11.97 2.64 -2.42
CA SER A 7 -11.65 4.06 -2.47
C SER A 7 -10.85 4.42 -3.71
N GLU A 8 -10.94 5.69 -4.08
CA GLU A 8 -10.14 6.26 -5.16
C GLU A 8 -8.63 6.03 -4.95
N LYS A 9 -8.17 5.99 -3.69
CA LYS A 9 -6.76 5.71 -3.33
C LYS A 9 -6.36 4.29 -3.73
N LEU A 10 -7.17 3.29 -3.39
CA LEU A 10 -6.93 1.89 -3.75
C LEU A 10 -6.91 1.70 -5.27
N LEU A 11 -7.87 2.31 -5.97
CA LEU A 11 -7.99 2.26 -7.42
C LEU A 11 -6.79 2.88 -8.14
N ARG A 12 -6.33 4.05 -7.70
CA ARG A 12 -5.14 4.71 -8.24
C ARG A 12 -3.89 3.86 -8.04
N HIS A 13 -3.76 3.21 -6.88
CA HIS A 13 -2.63 2.30 -6.61
C HIS A 13 -2.67 1.05 -7.50
N ALA A 14 -3.85 0.44 -7.64
CA ALA A 14 -4.08 -0.69 -8.53
C ALA A 14 -3.68 -0.33 -9.98
N ALA A 15 -4.16 0.81 -10.49
CA ALA A 15 -3.81 1.30 -11.83
C ALA A 15 -2.30 1.55 -12.01
N LYS A 16 -1.62 2.07 -10.99
CA LYS A 16 -0.16 2.24 -11.01
C LYS A 16 0.55 0.89 -11.18
N LEU A 17 0.16 -0.13 -10.42
CA LEU A 17 0.74 -1.47 -10.54
C LEU A 17 0.47 -2.10 -11.91
N ALA A 18 -0.74 -1.96 -12.44
CA ALA A 18 -1.05 -2.45 -13.79
C ALA A 18 -0.12 -1.83 -14.85
N LYS A 19 0.17 -0.52 -14.75
CA LYS A 19 1.14 0.14 -15.61
C LYS A 19 2.57 -0.40 -15.41
N GLU A 20 2.99 -0.66 -14.17
CA GLU A 20 4.29 -1.30 -13.87
C GLU A 20 4.41 -2.70 -14.49
N TRP A 21 3.30 -3.42 -14.60
CA TRP A 21 3.24 -4.75 -15.23
C TRP A 21 3.06 -4.70 -16.75
N GLY A 22 3.03 -3.52 -17.37
CA GLY A 22 2.79 -3.37 -18.80
C GLY A 22 1.36 -3.71 -19.24
N LEU A 23 0.41 -3.74 -18.31
CA LEU A 23 -1.00 -4.01 -18.61
C LEU A 23 -1.72 -2.70 -18.94
N SER A 24 -2.24 -2.61 -20.17
CA SER A 24 -2.91 -1.42 -20.70
C SER A 24 -4.27 -1.11 -20.05
N SER A 25 -4.94 -2.11 -19.46
CA SER A 25 -6.22 -1.95 -18.73
C SER A 25 -6.57 -3.20 -17.90
N ALA A 26 -5.95 -3.42 -16.73
CA ALA A 26 -6.13 -4.65 -15.94
C ALA A 26 -7.35 -4.67 -14.99
N PHE A 27 -7.90 -3.47 -14.74
CA PHE A 27 -9.05 -3.09 -13.91
C PHE A 27 -10.43 -3.30 -14.56
N THR A 28 -10.95 -4.51 -14.79
CA THR A 28 -12.30 -4.65 -15.38
C THR A 28 -13.38 -4.94 -14.35
N SER A 29 -14.59 -4.63 -14.77
CA SER A 29 -15.76 -4.57 -13.94
C SER A 29 -16.69 -5.75 -14.28
N GLU A 30 -17.26 -6.43 -13.26
CA GLU A 30 -18.18 -7.61 -13.25
C GLU A 30 -19.05 -7.97 -14.48
N ASN A 31 -19.32 -7.08 -15.44
CA ASN A 31 -20.15 -7.41 -16.61
C ASN A 31 -19.39 -7.66 -17.92
N ASP A 32 -18.06 -7.55 -17.97
CA ASP A 32 -17.30 -7.97 -19.15
C ASP A 32 -16.84 -9.42 -19.02
N SER A 33 -17.61 -10.30 -19.67
CA SER A 33 -17.40 -11.75 -19.76
C SER A 33 -16.28 -12.16 -20.73
N ALA A 34 -15.37 -11.25 -21.10
CA ALA A 34 -14.24 -11.59 -21.93
C ALA A 34 -13.04 -10.69 -21.63
N ILE A 35 -11.89 -11.34 -21.40
CA ILE A 35 -10.49 -10.89 -21.38
C ILE A 35 -9.81 -11.01 -20.00
N ALA A 36 -8.64 -11.66 -20.03
CA ALA A 36 -7.66 -11.82 -18.95
C ALA A 36 -7.56 -10.58 -18.04
N GLY A 37 -8.08 -10.67 -16.81
CA GLY A 37 -8.20 -9.51 -15.91
C GLY A 37 -8.03 -9.85 -14.43
N ILE A 38 -7.78 -8.82 -13.62
CA ILE A 38 -7.67 -8.90 -12.17
C ILE A 38 -9.01 -8.47 -11.56
N LYS A 39 -9.76 -9.41 -10.98
CA LYS A 39 -10.98 -9.13 -10.22
C LYS A 39 -10.63 -8.83 -8.77
N LEU A 40 -10.99 -7.64 -8.28
CA LEU A 40 -10.80 -7.22 -6.89
C LEU A 40 -12.17 -7.09 -6.19
N ILE A 41 -12.43 -7.94 -5.22
CA ILE A 41 -13.64 -7.93 -4.39
C ILE A 41 -13.26 -7.44 -3.00
N ILE A 42 -13.83 -6.30 -2.58
CA ILE A 42 -13.54 -5.65 -1.31
C ILE A 42 -14.76 -5.77 -0.40
N GLY A 43 -14.55 -6.35 0.79
CA GLY A 43 -15.53 -6.38 1.87
C GLY A 43 -15.65 -5.03 2.58
N ASP A 44 -16.45 -5.01 3.64
CA ASP A 44 -16.83 -3.80 4.37
C ASP A 44 -16.14 -3.63 5.73
N ASP A 45 -15.19 -4.50 6.09
CA ASP A 45 -14.44 -4.39 7.35
C ASP A 45 -13.25 -3.42 7.19
N PRO A 46 -13.32 -2.17 7.70
CA PRO A 46 -12.24 -1.19 7.54
C PRO A 46 -10.95 -1.58 8.28
N GLU A 47 -11.06 -2.46 9.28
CA GLU A 47 -9.92 -2.98 10.05
C GLU A 47 -9.49 -4.38 9.60
N GLY A 48 -10.21 -4.95 8.63
CA GLY A 48 -9.92 -6.23 8.01
C GLY A 48 -8.62 -6.20 7.21
N GLU A 49 -7.72 -7.12 7.53
CA GLU A 49 -6.40 -7.26 6.87
C GLU A 49 -6.23 -8.63 6.19
N GLY A 50 -7.23 -9.53 6.32
CA GLY A 50 -7.24 -10.83 5.67
C GLY A 50 -7.68 -10.78 4.21
N TYR A 51 -7.05 -11.58 3.36
CA TYR A 51 -7.43 -11.73 1.96
C TYR A 51 -7.13 -13.14 1.41
N GLU A 52 -7.82 -13.49 0.34
CA GLU A 52 -7.54 -14.63 -0.52
C GLU A 52 -7.22 -14.12 -1.93
N LEU A 53 -6.16 -14.69 -2.53
CA LEU A 53 -5.71 -14.40 -3.88
C LEU A 53 -5.60 -15.71 -4.65
N ILE A 54 -6.27 -15.79 -5.79
CA ILE A 54 -6.19 -16.90 -6.73
C ILE A 54 -5.65 -16.36 -8.05
N CYS A 55 -4.53 -16.90 -8.51
CA CYS A 55 -3.91 -16.59 -9.79
C CYS A 55 -3.74 -17.89 -10.56
N ASN A 56 -4.39 -18.03 -11.71
CA ASN A 56 -4.29 -19.22 -12.57
C ASN A 56 -4.54 -18.85 -14.04
N SER A 57 -4.66 -19.86 -14.91
CA SER A 57 -4.90 -19.67 -16.34
C SER A 57 -6.22 -18.98 -16.68
N ASN A 58 -7.19 -18.97 -15.77
CA ASN A 58 -8.50 -18.34 -15.96
C ASN A 58 -8.50 -16.85 -15.55
N GLY A 59 -7.43 -16.39 -14.91
CA GLY A 59 -7.28 -15.00 -14.45
C GLY A 59 -6.84 -14.88 -13.00
N ILE A 60 -7.02 -13.67 -12.45
CA ILE A 60 -6.66 -13.34 -11.07
C ILE A 60 -7.92 -12.88 -10.33
N VAL A 61 -8.18 -13.46 -9.16
CA VAL A 61 -9.27 -13.06 -8.27
C VAL A 61 -8.69 -12.77 -6.89
N ILE A 62 -9.03 -11.61 -6.35
CA ILE A 62 -8.72 -11.20 -4.98
C ILE A 62 -10.04 -10.99 -4.24
N GLN A 63 -10.15 -11.62 -3.07
CA GLN A 63 -11.20 -11.37 -2.08
C GLN A 63 -10.55 -10.82 -0.82
N ALA A 64 -10.93 -9.62 -0.40
CA ALA A 64 -10.33 -8.94 0.75
C ALA A 64 -11.41 -8.58 1.77
N GLU A 65 -11.10 -8.69 3.06
CA GLU A 65 -12.00 -8.32 4.16
C GLU A 65 -12.39 -6.82 4.11
N GLY A 66 -11.49 -5.97 3.59
CA GLY A 66 -11.71 -4.54 3.36
C GLY A 66 -10.61 -3.89 2.53
N GLU A 67 -10.57 -2.56 2.45
CA GLU A 67 -9.62 -1.85 1.57
C GLU A 67 -8.16 -2.08 1.92
N ARG A 68 -7.83 -2.15 3.22
CA ARG A 68 -6.47 -2.39 3.70
C ARG A 68 -5.97 -3.77 3.29
N ALA A 69 -6.82 -4.79 3.46
CA ALA A 69 -6.59 -6.13 2.94
C ALA A 69 -6.42 -6.14 1.41
N GLY A 70 -7.25 -5.40 0.66
CA GLY A 70 -7.15 -5.28 -0.79
C GLY A 70 -5.81 -4.70 -1.24
N PHE A 71 -5.34 -3.66 -0.54
CA PHE A 71 -4.01 -3.10 -0.78
C PHE A 71 -2.90 -4.14 -0.54
N TYR A 72 -2.96 -4.90 0.55
CA TYR A 72 -1.97 -5.95 0.84
C TYR A 72 -2.01 -7.10 -0.17
N ALA A 73 -3.19 -7.48 -0.65
CA ALA A 73 -3.33 -8.47 -1.72
C ALA A 73 -2.62 -8.02 -3.00
N LEU A 74 -2.73 -6.74 -3.37
CA LEU A 74 -2.00 -6.17 -4.51
C LEU A 74 -0.48 -6.19 -4.33
N GLN A 75 0.02 -6.02 -3.10
CA GLN A 75 1.46 -6.16 -2.81
C GLN A 75 1.92 -7.62 -3.01
N THR A 76 1.11 -8.59 -2.58
CA THR A 76 1.39 -10.01 -2.82
C THR A 76 1.35 -10.34 -4.30
N LEU A 77 0.34 -9.83 -5.03
CA LEU A 77 0.24 -10.02 -6.48
C LEU A 77 1.46 -9.45 -7.22
N ARG A 78 1.95 -8.28 -6.80
CA ARG A 78 3.19 -7.69 -7.31
C ARG A 78 4.38 -8.63 -7.18
N GLY A 79 4.50 -9.35 -6.06
CA GLY A 79 5.56 -10.34 -5.85
C GLY A 79 5.44 -11.59 -6.74
N LEU A 80 4.25 -11.89 -7.25
CA LEU A 80 4.01 -13.00 -8.19
C LEU A 80 4.36 -12.64 -9.64
N PHE A 81 4.45 -11.36 -9.98
CA PHE A 81 4.81 -10.91 -11.32
C PHE A 81 6.32 -11.10 -11.59
N ARG A 82 6.65 -11.92 -12.58
CA ARG A 82 8.03 -12.23 -13.01
C ARG A 82 8.04 -12.39 -14.53
N ASP A 83 9.02 -11.80 -15.19
CA ASP A 83 9.27 -11.98 -16.63
C ASP A 83 8.04 -11.77 -17.53
N GLY A 84 7.20 -10.78 -17.18
CA GLY A 84 6.01 -10.41 -17.96
C GLY A 84 4.75 -11.22 -17.64
N ALA A 85 4.79 -12.14 -16.66
CA ALA A 85 3.66 -12.99 -16.30
C ALA A 85 3.49 -13.13 -14.77
N PHE A 86 2.28 -13.49 -14.33
CA PHE A 86 2.03 -13.85 -12.93
C PHE A 86 2.23 -15.34 -12.71
N ARG A 87 2.95 -15.69 -11.64
CA ARG A 87 3.04 -17.08 -11.18
C ARG A 87 1.68 -17.55 -10.66
N ALA A 88 1.26 -18.74 -11.08
CA ALA A 88 0.04 -19.36 -10.58
C ALA A 88 0.17 -19.69 -9.09
N ALA A 89 -0.84 -19.31 -8.29
CA ALA A 89 -0.86 -19.53 -6.85
C ALA A 89 -2.29 -19.38 -6.29
N THR A 90 -2.56 -20.08 -5.20
CA THR A 90 -3.67 -19.78 -4.29
C THR A 90 -3.07 -19.40 -2.95
N ILE A 91 -3.36 -18.19 -2.47
CA ILE A 91 -2.77 -17.62 -1.25
C ILE A 91 -3.92 -17.16 -0.36
N LYS A 92 -3.91 -17.62 0.89
CA LYS A 92 -4.70 -17.06 1.98
C LYS A 92 -3.74 -16.43 2.96
N ASP A 93 -3.93 -15.16 3.26
CA ASP A 93 -3.02 -14.41 4.13
C ASP A 93 -3.84 -13.55 5.09
N LYS A 94 -3.42 -13.54 6.35
CA LYS A 94 -3.98 -12.73 7.43
C LYS A 94 -2.88 -12.52 8.47
N PRO A 95 -2.64 -11.27 8.91
CA PRO A 95 -1.55 -11.01 9.83
C PRO A 95 -1.83 -11.59 11.22
N ALA A 96 -0.79 -12.16 11.85
CA ALA A 96 -0.85 -12.62 13.23
C ALA A 96 -0.91 -11.45 14.25
N PHE A 97 -0.37 -10.30 13.87
CA PHE A 97 -0.31 -9.10 14.72
C PHE A 97 -0.99 -7.93 14.04
N LYS A 98 -1.91 -7.26 14.74
CA LYS A 98 -2.61 -6.06 14.25
C LYS A 98 -1.66 -4.87 14.06
N LEU A 99 -0.62 -4.78 14.88
CA LEU A 99 0.36 -3.70 14.83
C LEU A 99 1.70 -4.25 14.32
N ARG A 100 2.19 -3.68 13.23
CA ARG A 100 3.48 -4.01 12.62
C ARG A 100 4.22 -2.70 12.42
N ILE A 101 5.12 -2.42 13.36
CA ILE A 101 5.71 -1.10 13.57
C ILE A 101 7.13 -1.08 13.05
N VAL A 102 7.50 -0.01 12.35
CA VAL A 102 8.89 0.39 12.17
C VAL A 102 9.14 1.69 12.92
N HIS A 103 10.20 1.69 13.74
CA HIS A 103 10.67 2.87 14.43
C HIS A 103 11.60 3.66 13.51
N ALA A 104 11.35 4.96 13.35
CA ALA A 104 12.16 5.86 12.55
C ALA A 104 12.42 7.16 13.34
N MET A 105 13.55 7.80 13.07
CA MET A 105 13.90 9.08 13.66
C MET A 105 13.75 10.19 12.62
N ALA A 106 13.15 11.31 13.02
CA ALA A 106 12.99 12.48 12.18
C ALA A 106 14.22 13.40 12.21
N ASP A 107 14.73 13.69 11.03
CA ASP A 107 15.76 14.68 10.71
C ASP A 107 15.33 15.53 9.49
N ALA A 108 16.19 16.46 9.08
CA ALA A 108 15.94 17.36 7.96
C ALA A 108 15.59 16.66 6.63
N ASP A 109 16.13 15.46 6.38
CA ASP A 109 15.97 14.74 5.11
C ASP A 109 14.86 13.66 5.17
N THR A 110 14.28 13.45 6.36
CA THR A 110 13.36 12.34 6.63
C THR A 110 12.13 12.37 5.74
N TYR A 111 11.60 13.54 5.37
CA TYR A 111 10.37 13.60 4.57
C TYR A 111 10.50 12.85 3.24
N GLU A 112 11.50 13.21 2.43
CA GLU A 112 11.70 12.59 1.12
C GLU A 112 12.10 11.12 1.24
N HIS A 113 13.01 10.81 2.17
CA HIS A 113 13.47 9.45 2.39
C HIS A 113 12.32 8.54 2.82
N LEU A 114 11.53 8.96 3.81
CA LEU A 114 10.49 8.14 4.40
C LEU A 114 9.36 7.85 3.40
N GLN A 115 9.05 8.78 2.49
CA GLN A 115 8.11 8.50 1.39
C GLN A 115 8.59 7.36 0.47
N GLN A 116 9.87 7.38 0.11
CA GLN A 116 10.47 6.30 -0.69
C GLN A 116 10.50 4.99 0.12
N PHE A 117 10.84 5.06 1.40
CA PHE A 117 10.91 3.90 2.27
C PHE A 117 9.53 3.25 2.48
N ILE A 118 8.48 4.06 2.69
CA ILE A 118 7.09 3.61 2.77
C ILE A 118 6.72 2.84 1.49
N SER A 119 6.90 3.48 0.32
CA SER A 119 6.42 2.93 -0.94
C SER A 119 7.23 1.75 -1.46
N LYS A 120 8.54 1.74 -1.24
CA LYS A 120 9.46 0.73 -1.79
C LYS A 120 9.75 -0.42 -0.84
N VAL A 121 9.59 -0.23 0.47
CA VAL A 121 9.99 -1.24 1.48
C VAL A 121 8.83 -1.59 2.40
N LEU A 122 8.27 -0.62 3.13
CA LEU A 122 7.31 -0.91 4.20
C LEU A 122 5.96 -1.43 3.67
N ALA A 123 5.40 -0.78 2.65
CA ALA A 123 4.13 -1.18 2.05
C ALA A 123 4.21 -2.58 1.40
N PRO A 124 5.24 -2.93 0.59
CA PRO A 124 5.42 -4.29 0.11
C PRO A 124 5.51 -5.35 1.21
N LEU A 125 6.09 -4.99 2.36
CA LEU A 125 6.19 -5.85 3.55
C LEU A 125 4.95 -5.80 4.46
N LYS A 126 3.91 -5.06 4.07
CA LYS A 126 2.64 -4.91 4.81
C LYS A 126 2.82 -4.36 6.23
N ILE A 127 3.88 -3.57 6.45
CA ILE A 127 4.04 -2.75 7.66
C ILE A 127 2.97 -1.68 7.64
N ASN A 128 2.29 -1.48 8.78
CA ASN A 128 1.10 -0.65 8.85
C ASN A 128 1.22 0.51 9.84
N THR A 129 2.37 0.66 10.49
CA THR A 129 2.60 1.74 11.45
C THR A 129 4.06 2.18 11.40
N ILE A 130 4.26 3.49 11.42
CA ILE A 130 5.56 4.10 11.68
C ILE A 130 5.46 4.78 13.04
N LEU A 131 6.35 4.39 13.96
CA LEU A 131 6.57 5.14 15.18
C LEU A 131 7.70 6.12 14.91
N LEU A 132 7.35 7.40 14.77
CA LEU A 132 8.31 8.45 14.45
C LEU A 132 8.81 9.14 15.71
N GLU A 133 10.08 8.95 16.03
CA GLU A 133 10.79 9.73 17.02
C GLU A 133 11.07 11.12 16.47
N CYS A 134 10.75 12.16 17.24
CA CYS A 134 10.86 13.56 16.81
C CYS A 134 11.85 14.37 17.68
N PRO A 135 13.10 13.90 17.88
CA PRO A 135 14.01 14.51 18.85
C PRO A 135 14.49 15.90 18.43
N TYR A 136 14.57 16.16 17.12
CA TYR A 136 15.09 17.41 16.56
C TYR A 136 14.08 18.17 15.70
N VAL A 137 12.78 17.85 15.79
CA VAL A 137 11.77 18.66 15.10
C VAL A 137 11.77 20.07 15.70
N LYS A 138 11.77 21.08 14.84
CA LYS A 138 11.81 22.50 15.25
C LYS A 138 10.44 22.94 15.79
N TRP A 139 10.17 22.60 17.05
CA TRP A 139 8.96 22.99 17.74
C TRP A 139 9.03 24.45 18.21
N ASN A 140 7.97 25.24 17.99
CA ASN A 140 7.92 26.64 18.44
C ASN A 140 8.21 26.80 19.95
N ALA A 141 7.81 25.83 20.78
CA ALA A 141 8.03 25.85 22.21
C ALA A 141 9.52 25.71 22.61
N THR A 142 10.38 25.29 21.68
CA THR A 142 11.80 24.99 21.91
C THR A 142 12.70 25.77 20.95
N GLU A 143 12.30 26.96 20.50
CA GLU A 143 13.01 27.77 19.50
C GLU A 143 14.50 28.00 19.84
N GLY A 144 14.80 28.27 21.11
CA GLY A 144 16.19 28.43 21.59
C GLY A 144 17.03 27.14 21.61
N MET A 145 16.45 25.99 21.29
CA MET A 145 17.08 24.67 21.29
C MET A 145 17.10 24.01 19.91
N TRP A 146 16.70 24.71 18.86
CA TRP A 146 16.67 24.14 17.51
C TRP A 146 18.07 23.74 17.03
N ASP A 147 18.18 22.52 16.49
CA ASP A 147 19.38 22.05 15.80
C ASP A 147 19.27 22.38 14.31
N SER A 148 20.38 22.74 13.67
CA SER A 148 20.41 23.05 12.23
C SER A 148 20.03 21.86 11.34
N ARG A 149 20.20 20.63 11.85
CA ARG A 149 19.81 19.37 11.18
C ARG A 149 18.38 18.94 11.51
N GLY A 150 17.68 19.74 12.32
CA GLY A 150 16.33 19.48 12.75
C GLY A 150 15.31 19.60 11.62
N MET A 151 14.30 18.73 11.64
CA MET A 151 13.20 18.77 10.68
C MET A 151 12.32 20.00 10.90
N GLU A 152 11.90 20.65 9.82
CA GLU A 152 10.91 21.71 9.89
C GLU A 152 9.53 21.12 10.27
N LYS A 153 8.82 21.80 11.18
CA LYS A 153 7.47 21.37 11.60
C LYS A 153 6.50 21.25 10.41
N ALA A 154 6.66 22.09 9.39
CA ALA A 154 5.87 22.03 8.16
C ALA A 154 6.07 20.71 7.39
N ASP A 155 7.29 20.17 7.35
CA ASP A 155 7.57 18.92 6.66
C ASP A 155 7.05 17.71 7.43
N LEU A 156 7.08 17.76 8.77
CA LEU A 156 6.39 16.79 9.60
C LEU A 156 4.87 16.77 9.32
N ILE A 157 4.24 17.94 9.18
CA ILE A 157 2.80 18.01 8.84
C ILE A 157 2.52 17.34 7.49
N LYS A 158 3.36 17.56 6.48
CA LYS A 158 3.22 16.89 5.18
C LYS A 158 3.35 15.37 5.31
N LEU A 159 4.24 14.89 6.18
CA LEU A 159 4.45 13.46 6.40
C LEU A 159 3.20 12.78 7.00
N LEU A 160 2.48 13.45 7.88
CA LEU A 160 1.25 12.93 8.50
C LEU A 160 0.07 12.77 7.52
N GLN A 161 0.20 13.28 6.29
CA GLN A 161 -0.85 13.25 5.26
C GLN A 161 -0.63 12.17 4.18
N VAL A 162 0.47 11.40 4.27
CA VAL A 162 0.86 10.37 3.28
C VAL A 162 -0.01 9.09 3.40
#